data_AF-A0A9E7RU61-F1
#
_entry.id   AF-A0A9E7RU61-F1
#
_cell.length_a   1.000
_cell.length_b   1.000
_cell.length_c   1.000
_cell.angle_alpha   90.00
_cell.angle_beta   90.00
_cell.angle_gamma   90.00
#
_symmetry.space_group_name_H-M   'P 1'
#
loop_
_entity.id
_entity.type
_entity.pdbx_description
1 polymer ?
#
loop_
_entity_poly.entity_id
_entity_poly.type
_entity_poly.pdbx_seq_one_letter_code
_entity_poly.pdbx_strand_id
1 'polypeptide(L)'
;MNDLLLELENDKGWEDLNESAMFWNPMEGESIRGICKGIKEIHTKLGSLKVMTLQTADGEYYVKGHKALEKYFDRIQEGWGVWITYNGKAKSQNGTEYHSYTVKVKRLNQTTQLGVLHENDFQDKSIQALIMLTRADKGTTTLKNVLEKLDEVYGEGGVTESEYLKIKEELGVN
;
A
#
# COMPACT_ATOMS: atom_id res chain seq x y z
N MET A 1 -10.85 -2.12 44.27
CA MET A 1 -10.79 -2.70 42.90
C MET A 1 -10.21 -1.60 42.04
N ASN A 2 -9.20 -1.89 41.22
CA ASN A 2 -8.41 -0.85 40.56
C ASN A 2 -9.27 -0.18 39.47
N ASP A 3 -9.42 1.14 39.47
CA ASP A 3 -10.30 1.85 38.52
C ASP A 3 -9.91 1.58 37.05
N LEU A 4 -8.62 1.34 36.81
CA LEU A 4 -8.05 0.88 35.54
C LEU A 4 -8.57 -0.49 35.08
N LEU A 5 -8.83 -1.42 36.00
CA LEU A 5 -9.41 -2.72 35.66
C LEU A 5 -10.88 -2.59 35.26
N LEU A 6 -11.63 -1.71 35.92
CA LEU A 6 -13.01 -1.40 35.58
C LEU A 6 -13.15 -0.72 34.22
N GLU A 7 -12.18 0.13 33.85
CA GLU A 7 -12.13 0.79 32.54
C GLU A 7 -11.78 -0.19 31.40
N LEU A 8 -10.90 -1.16 31.64
CA LEU A 8 -10.57 -2.21 30.68
C LEU A 8 -11.69 -3.27 30.52
N GLU A 9 -12.49 -3.51 31.56
CA GLU A 9 -13.68 -4.37 31.51
C GLU A 9 -14.89 -3.67 30.87
N ASN A 10 -14.79 -2.37 30.58
CA ASN A 10 -15.84 -1.61 29.91
C ASN A 10 -15.72 -1.79 28.38
N ASP A 11 -16.77 -2.32 27.75
CA ASP A 11 -16.81 -2.56 26.30
C ASP A 11 -16.97 -1.27 25.47
N LYS A 12 -17.09 -0.09 26.10
CA LYS A 12 -17.20 1.21 25.41
C LYS A 12 -15.82 1.85 25.20
N GLY A 13 -15.57 2.34 23.98
CA GLY A 13 -14.36 3.09 23.65
C GLY A 13 -13.24 2.25 23.02
N TRP A 14 -13.48 0.96 22.81
CA TRP A 14 -12.62 0.13 21.97
C TRP A 14 -12.82 0.52 20.50
N GLU A 15 -11.72 0.89 19.84
CA GLU A 15 -11.69 1.14 18.40
C GLU A 15 -10.98 -0.03 17.72
N ASP A 16 -11.58 -0.55 16.64
CA ASP A 16 -10.92 -1.52 15.80
C ASP A 16 -9.75 -0.83 15.10
N LEU A 17 -8.52 -1.22 15.46
CA LEU A 17 -7.32 -0.88 14.69
C LEU A 17 -7.31 -1.67 13.38
N ASN A 18 -8.20 -1.32 12.46
CA ASN A 18 -8.21 -1.80 11.08
C ASN A 18 -7.16 -1.06 10.24
N GLU A 19 -5.91 -1.03 10.68
CA GLU A 19 -4.80 -0.91 9.73
C GLU A 19 -4.66 -2.26 9.04
N SER A 20 -5.47 -2.49 8.00
CA SER A 20 -5.33 -3.66 7.13
C SER A 20 -4.07 -3.52 6.27
N ALA A 21 -2.91 -3.44 6.90
CA ALA A 21 -1.67 -3.56 6.18
C ALA A 21 -1.55 -5.02 5.71
N MET A 22 -1.84 -5.22 4.42
CA MET A 22 -2.05 -6.54 3.86
C MET A 22 -0.70 -7.20 3.62
N PHE A 23 -0.47 -8.34 4.27
CA PHE A 23 0.64 -9.19 3.88
C PHE A 23 0.39 -9.70 2.46
N TRP A 24 1.35 -9.44 1.57
CA TRP A 24 1.30 -9.98 0.22
C TRP A 24 1.51 -11.50 0.27
N ASN A 25 0.47 -12.26 -0.05
CA ASN A 25 0.46 -13.73 -0.07
C ASN A 25 0.19 -14.22 -1.50
N PRO A 26 1.19 -14.21 -2.39
CA PRO A 26 0.97 -14.43 -3.82
C PRO A 26 0.69 -15.89 -4.19
N MET A 27 -0.11 -16.06 -5.24
CA MET A 27 -0.15 -17.27 -6.05
C MET A 27 0.96 -17.26 -7.11
N GLU A 28 1.30 -18.44 -7.64
CA GLU A 28 2.31 -18.56 -8.70
C GLU A 28 1.92 -17.71 -9.92
N GLY A 29 2.87 -16.92 -10.42
CA GLY A 29 2.68 -15.98 -11.52
C GLY A 29 2.26 -14.57 -11.08
N GLU A 30 1.78 -14.39 -9.85
CA GLU A 30 1.37 -13.07 -9.38
C GLU A 30 2.56 -12.16 -9.11
N SER A 31 2.32 -10.86 -9.24
CA SER A 31 3.33 -9.84 -9.00
C SER A 31 2.79 -8.63 -8.27
N ILE A 32 3.65 -8.02 -7.48
CA ILE A 32 3.39 -6.76 -6.79
C ILE A 32 4.44 -5.72 -7.18
N ARG A 33 4.00 -4.48 -7.35
CA ARG A 33 4.86 -3.34 -7.69
C ARG A 33 4.56 -2.15 -6.79
N GLY A 34 5.61 -1.47 -6.34
CA GLY A 34 5.46 -0.34 -5.45
C GLY A 34 6.78 0.35 -5.12
N ILE A 35 6.73 1.31 -4.20
CA ILE A 35 7.91 1.97 -3.63
C ILE A 35 8.25 1.34 -2.30
N CYS A 36 9.51 0.94 -2.13
CA CYS A 36 9.99 0.50 -0.84
C CYS A 36 9.94 1.67 0.16
N LYS A 37 9.14 1.53 1.22
CA LYS A 37 9.03 2.50 2.32
C LYS A 37 9.98 2.20 3.48
N GLY A 38 10.61 1.04 3.44
CA GLY A 38 11.54 0.58 4.47
C GLY A 38 11.51 -0.92 4.61
N ILE A 39 12.57 -1.46 5.21
CA ILE A 39 12.71 -2.88 5.51
C ILE A 39 13.02 -2.96 7.00
N LYS A 40 12.19 -3.68 7.75
CA LYS A 40 12.32 -3.85 9.20
C LYS A 40 12.46 -5.32 9.54
N GLU A 41 13.19 -5.60 10.61
CA GLU A 41 13.27 -6.93 11.20
C GLU A 41 12.25 -7.03 12.32
N ILE A 42 11.36 -8.01 12.24
CA ILE A 42 10.39 -8.34 13.28
C ILE A 42 10.80 -9.65 13.96
N HIS A 43 10.77 -9.66 15.28
CA HIS A 43 11.08 -10.85 16.07
C HIS A 43 9.80 -11.67 16.25
N THR A 44 9.81 -12.90 15.77
CA THR A 44 8.69 -13.84 15.93
C THR A 44 9.08 -15.01 16.83
N LYS A 45 8.09 -15.78 17.29
CA LYS A 45 8.34 -17.03 18.05
C LYS A 45 9.19 -18.06 17.28
N LEU A 46 9.26 -17.93 15.96
CA LEU A 46 10.00 -18.83 15.06
C LEU A 46 11.36 -18.24 14.61
N GLY A 47 11.73 -17.07 15.15
CA GLY A 47 12.95 -16.34 14.79
C GLY A 47 12.67 -14.98 14.18
N SER A 48 13.75 -14.27 13.83
CA SER A 48 13.69 -12.99 13.14
C SER A 48 13.19 -13.16 11.71
N LEU A 49 12.32 -12.25 11.29
CA LEU A 49 11.80 -12.16 9.93
C LEU A 49 11.98 -10.73 9.42
N LYS A 50 12.64 -10.56 8.27
CA LYS A 50 12.65 -9.26 7.58
C LYS A 50 11.36 -9.06 6.81
N VAL A 51 10.77 -7.87 6.92
CA VAL A 51 9.56 -7.45 6.22
C VAL A 51 9.84 -6.14 5.51
N MET A 52 9.52 -6.09 4.22
CA MET A 52 9.56 -4.86 3.44
C MET A 52 8.16 -4.24 3.40
N THR A 53 8.06 -2.96 3.74
CA THR A 53 6.86 -2.15 3.50
C THR A 53 6.91 -1.63 2.08
N LEU A 54 5.88 -1.93 1.30
CA LEU A 54 5.78 -1.56 -0.10
C LEU A 54 4.52 -0.70 -0.31
N GLN A 55 4.70 0.56 -0.65
CA GLN A 55 3.60 1.44 -1.06
C GLN A 55 3.24 1.13 -2.52
N THR A 56 2.07 0.56 -2.74
CA THR A 56 1.50 0.31 -4.07
C THR A 56 0.45 1.39 -4.40
N ALA A 57 -0.16 1.30 -5.59
CA ALA A 57 -1.28 2.16 -5.95
C ALA A 57 -2.53 1.88 -5.11
N ASP A 58 -2.69 0.64 -4.64
CA ASP A 58 -3.88 0.16 -3.93
C ASP A 58 -3.75 0.29 -2.40
N GLY A 59 -2.57 0.65 -1.91
CA GLY A 59 -2.28 0.82 -0.48
C GLY A 59 -0.91 0.32 -0.08
N GLU A 60 -0.68 0.20 1.23
CA GLU A 60 0.55 -0.35 1.77
C GLU A 60 0.45 -1.87 1.93
N TYR A 61 1.47 -2.57 1.43
CA TYR A 61 1.60 -4.02 1.54
C TYR A 61 2.87 -4.39 2.29
N TYR A 62 2.79 -5.47 3.07
CA TYR A 62 3.95 -6.08 3.71
C TYR A 62 4.42 -7.30 2.94
N VAL A 63 5.67 -7.26 2.47
CA VAL A 63 6.30 -8.37 1.77
C VAL A 63 7.24 -9.10 2.73
N LYS A 64 6.94 -10.38 3.02
CA LYS A 64 7.75 -11.23 3.90
C LYS A 64 9.03 -11.66 3.19
N GLY A 65 10.18 -11.42 3.82
CA GLY A 65 11.47 -11.91 3.38
C GLY A 65 11.64 -13.39 3.65
N HIS A 66 10.98 -14.26 2.87
CA HIS A 66 11.37 -15.68 2.83
C HIS A 66 12.86 -15.79 2.46
N LYS A 67 13.57 -16.84 2.89
CA LYS A 67 15.02 -17.03 2.65
C LYS A 67 15.49 -16.65 1.23
N ALA A 68 14.71 -17.01 0.21
CA ALA A 68 15.03 -16.73 -1.19
C ALA A 68 14.86 -15.25 -1.59
N LEU A 69 13.95 -14.53 -0.93
CA LEU A 69 13.65 -13.12 -1.17
C LEU A 69 14.52 -12.19 -0.31
N GLU A 70 14.88 -12.63 0.90
CA GLU A 70 15.64 -11.86 1.88
C GLU A 70 16.99 -11.38 1.34
N LYS A 71 17.69 -12.19 0.53
CA LYS A 71 18.93 -11.80 -0.13
C LYS A 71 18.81 -10.57 -1.04
N TYR A 72 17.60 -10.25 -1.51
CA TYR A 72 17.34 -9.05 -2.30
C TYR A 72 17.03 -7.85 -1.42
N PHE A 73 16.46 -8.05 -0.23
CA PHE A 73 16.10 -6.97 0.70
C PHE A 73 17.34 -6.17 1.11
N ASP A 74 18.48 -6.84 1.34
CA ASP A 74 19.75 -6.18 1.67
C ASP A 74 20.28 -5.26 0.53
N ARG A 75 19.72 -5.37 -0.67
CA ARG A 75 20.10 -4.58 -1.86
C ARG A 75 19.07 -3.53 -2.25
N ILE A 76 17.92 -3.49 -1.58
CA ILE A 76 16.83 -2.55 -1.84
C ILE A 76 16.92 -1.43 -0.81
N GLN A 77 16.81 -0.18 -1.28
CA GLN A 77 16.78 1.00 -0.40
C GLN A 77 15.38 1.59 -0.37
N GLU A 78 15.09 2.33 0.70
CA GLU A 78 13.90 3.16 0.79
C GLU A 78 13.84 4.15 -0.38
N GLY A 79 12.64 4.37 -0.92
CA GLY A 79 12.39 5.22 -2.09
C GLY A 79 12.60 4.53 -3.44
N TRP A 80 13.15 3.31 -3.49
CA TRP A 80 13.30 2.59 -4.76
C TRP A 80 11.97 1.98 -5.22
N GLY A 81 11.73 2.01 -6.53
CA GLY A 81 10.68 1.22 -7.15
C GLY A 81 11.07 -0.25 -7.15
N VAL A 82 10.18 -1.11 -6.69
CA VAL A 82 10.38 -2.55 -6.56
C VAL A 82 9.25 -3.28 -7.27
N TRP A 83 9.60 -4.30 -8.04
CA TRP A 83 8.64 -5.22 -8.68
C TRP A 83 9.06 -6.65 -8.37
N ILE A 84 8.20 -7.37 -7.66
CA ILE A 84 8.41 -8.75 -7.24
C ILE A 84 7.38 -9.64 -7.91
N THR A 85 7.82 -10.72 -8.54
CA THR A 85 6.98 -11.78 -9.09
C THR A 85 7.28 -13.07 -8.36
N TYR A 86 6.25 -13.78 -7.91
CA TYR A 86 6.39 -15.10 -7.33
C TYR A 86 6.30 -16.17 -8.42
N ASN A 87 7.35 -16.97 -8.58
CA ASN A 87 7.46 -17.98 -9.64
C ASN A 87 7.12 -19.40 -9.14
N GLY A 88 6.45 -19.54 -7.98
CA GLY A 88 6.13 -20.84 -7.41
C GLY A 88 7.31 -21.49 -6.65
N LYS A 89 7.26 -22.82 -6.53
CA LYS A 89 8.32 -23.61 -5.87
C LYS A 89 9.27 -24.18 -6.92
N ALA A 90 10.58 -24.03 -6.68
CA ALA A 90 11.64 -24.64 -7.47
C ALA A 90 12.36 -25.72 -6.66
N LYS A 91 12.88 -26.74 -7.35
CA LYS A 91 13.72 -27.78 -6.73
C LYS A 91 15.20 -27.44 -6.90
N SER A 92 15.94 -27.49 -5.81
CA SER A 92 17.40 -27.44 -5.83
C SER A 92 18.00 -28.73 -6.41
N GLN A 93 19.28 -28.71 -6.78
CA GLN A 93 20.00 -29.91 -7.25
C GLN A 93 19.97 -31.06 -6.23
N ASN A 94 19.83 -30.75 -4.94
CA ASN A 94 19.76 -31.73 -3.86
C ASN A 94 18.31 -32.18 -3.55
N GLY A 95 17.33 -31.78 -4.37
CA GLY A 95 15.92 -32.16 -4.22
C GLY A 95 15.11 -31.32 -3.22
N THR A 96 15.75 -30.42 -2.46
CA THR A 96 15.04 -29.50 -1.56
C THR A 96 14.24 -28.47 -2.34
N GLU A 97 12.96 -28.31 -2.02
CA GLU A 97 12.08 -27.29 -2.59
C GLU A 97 12.26 -25.93 -1.91
N TYR A 98 12.25 -24.86 -2.69
CA TYR A 98 12.32 -23.49 -2.20
C TYR A 98 11.41 -22.56 -3.02
N HIS A 99 10.92 -21.50 -2.39
CA HIS A 99 10.16 -20.46 -3.07
C HIS A 99 11.04 -19.67 -4.03
N SER A 100 10.61 -19.51 -5.28
CA SER A 100 11.34 -18.79 -6.33
C SER A 100 10.70 -17.43 -6.59
N TYR A 101 11.52 -16.39 -6.69
CA TYR A 101 11.08 -15.02 -6.95
C TYR A 101 11.94 -14.34 -7.99
N THR A 102 11.32 -13.51 -8.82
CA THR A 102 11.99 -12.54 -9.69
C THR A 102 11.83 -11.16 -9.06
N VAL A 103 12.94 -10.45 -8.86
CA VAL A 103 12.93 -9.10 -8.28
C VAL A 103 13.59 -8.13 -9.25
N LYS A 104 12.87 -7.06 -9.60
CA LYS A 104 13.37 -5.94 -10.39
C LYS A 104 13.31 -4.68 -9.55
N VAL A 105 14.31 -3.81 -9.70
CA VAL A 105 14.38 -2.53 -8.99
C VAL A 105 14.59 -1.38 -9.94
N LYS A 106 14.01 -0.22 -9.63
CA LYS A 106 14.20 1.05 -10.32
C LYS A 106 14.62 2.10 -9.30
N ARG A 107 15.82 2.66 -9.48
CA ARG A 107 16.30 3.78 -8.64
C ARG A 107 15.51 5.02 -9.00
N LEU A 108 14.86 5.63 -8.01
CA LEU A 108 14.13 6.87 -8.16
C LEU A 108 14.88 7.96 -7.41
N ASN A 109 15.04 9.13 -8.02
CA ASN A 109 15.81 10.23 -7.48
C ASN A 109 14.97 11.16 -6.57
N GLN A 110 13.78 10.72 -6.14
CA GLN A 110 12.86 11.51 -5.32
C GLN A 110 12.15 10.60 -4.31
N THR A 111 11.77 11.19 -3.18
CA THR A 111 10.77 10.66 -2.23
C THR A 111 9.38 10.68 -2.86
N THR A 112 9.20 9.94 -3.96
CA THR A 112 7.90 9.83 -4.63
C THR A 112 7.04 8.85 -3.83
N GLN A 113 5.96 9.31 -3.22
CA GLN A 113 4.95 8.42 -2.67
C GLN A 113 4.13 7.86 -3.84
N LEU A 114 4.25 6.56 -4.14
CA LEU A 114 3.43 5.95 -5.19
C LEU A 114 1.95 6.00 -4.80
N GLY A 115 1.08 6.24 -5.78
CA GLY A 115 -0.36 6.24 -5.56
C GLY A 115 -0.91 7.50 -4.92
N VAL A 116 -0.05 8.46 -4.53
CA VAL A 116 -0.45 9.80 -4.10
C VAL A 116 -0.59 10.68 -5.32
N LEU A 117 -1.77 11.25 -5.48
CA LEU A 117 -2.10 12.17 -6.56
C LEU A 117 -1.66 13.58 -6.14
N HIS A 118 -0.93 14.26 -7.03
CA HIS A 118 -0.61 15.67 -6.88
C HIS A 118 -1.45 16.50 -7.84
N GLU A 119 -1.90 17.68 -7.40
CA GLU A 119 -2.67 18.61 -8.24
C GLU A 119 -1.96 18.89 -9.58
N ASN A 120 -0.64 19.06 -9.53
CA ASN A 120 0.18 19.38 -10.69
C ASN A 120 0.25 18.26 -11.74
N ASP A 121 -0.19 17.05 -11.40
CA ASP A 121 -0.25 15.92 -12.33
C ASP A 121 -1.45 16.03 -13.29
N PHE A 122 -2.42 16.90 -12.98
CA PHE A 122 -3.69 17.04 -13.71
C PHE A 122 -3.87 18.46 -14.26
N GLN A 123 -4.44 18.58 -15.45
CA GLN A 123 -4.81 19.89 -16.02
C GLN A 123 -6.23 20.32 -15.62
N ASP A 124 -7.09 19.38 -15.28
CA ASP A 124 -8.48 19.65 -14.91
C ASP A 124 -8.54 20.28 -13.50
N LYS A 125 -9.12 21.49 -13.43
CA LYS A 125 -9.23 22.26 -12.18
C LYS A 125 -10.12 21.59 -11.14
N SER A 126 -11.11 20.81 -11.57
CA SER A 126 -11.99 20.08 -10.66
C SER A 126 -11.24 18.94 -9.99
N ILE A 127 -10.36 18.24 -10.72
CA ILE A 127 -9.49 17.20 -10.14
C ILE A 127 -8.47 17.83 -9.18
N GLN A 128 -7.86 18.95 -9.57
CA GLN A 128 -6.96 19.69 -8.67
C GLN A 128 -7.66 20.09 -7.37
N ALA A 129 -8.85 20.67 -7.46
CA ALA A 129 -9.65 21.06 -6.30
C ALA A 129 -10.02 19.85 -5.43
N LEU A 130 -10.43 18.74 -6.04
CA LEU A 130 -10.74 17.50 -5.33
C LEU A 130 -9.53 16.94 -4.58
N ILE A 131 -8.34 16.95 -5.18
CA ILE A 131 -7.09 16.54 -4.53
C ILE A 131 -6.76 17.46 -3.34
N MET A 132 -6.89 18.78 -3.49
CA MET A 132 -6.69 19.73 -2.40
C MET A 132 -7.67 19.47 -1.24
N LEU A 133 -8.94 19.25 -1.57
CA LEU A 133 -9.99 19.00 -0.59
C LEU A 133 -9.75 17.68 0.16
N THR A 134 -9.38 16.63 -0.57
CA THR A 134 -9.00 15.33 0.00
C THR A 134 -7.80 15.47 0.94
N ARG A 135 -6.80 16.29 0.57
CA ARG A 135 -5.63 16.53 1.44
C ARG A 135 -6.02 17.24 2.73
N ALA A 136 -6.88 18.26 2.64
CA ALA A 136 -7.33 19.02 3.80
C ALA A 136 -8.10 18.14 4.80
N ASP A 137 -8.85 17.16 4.29
CA ASP A 137 -9.72 16.29 5.09
C ASP A 137 -9.00 15.03 5.62
N LYS A 138 -8.31 14.30 4.74
CA LYS A 138 -7.71 12.98 5.04
C LYS A 138 -6.18 13.01 5.20
N GLY A 139 -5.54 14.17 5.02
CA GLY A 139 -4.08 14.35 5.11
C GLY A 139 -3.27 13.72 3.96
N THR A 140 -3.80 12.72 3.27
CA THR A 140 -3.14 11.99 2.17
C THR A 140 -4.07 11.82 0.96
N THR A 141 -3.53 11.97 -0.25
CA THR A 141 -4.30 12.03 -1.51
C THR A 141 -4.11 10.77 -2.35
N THR A 142 -4.29 9.59 -1.75
CA THR A 142 -4.27 8.34 -2.52
C THR A 142 -5.45 8.28 -3.50
N LEU A 143 -5.35 7.50 -4.58
CA LEU A 143 -6.47 7.31 -5.52
C LEU A 143 -7.76 6.91 -4.79
N LYS A 144 -7.67 5.95 -3.86
CA LYS A 144 -8.79 5.54 -3.00
C LYS A 144 -9.40 6.73 -2.24
N ASN A 145 -8.58 7.51 -1.54
CA ASN A 145 -9.07 8.64 -0.74
C ASN A 145 -9.74 9.70 -1.62
N VAL A 146 -9.18 9.95 -2.81
CA VAL A 146 -9.72 10.91 -3.78
C VAL A 146 -11.05 10.43 -4.37
N LEU A 147 -11.19 9.13 -4.66
CA LEU A 147 -12.46 8.55 -5.11
C LEU A 147 -13.53 8.56 -4.02
N GLU A 148 -13.18 8.20 -2.78
CA GLU A 148 -14.10 8.31 -1.64
C GLU A 148 -14.56 9.76 -1.46
N LYS A 149 -13.64 10.73 -1.61
CA LYS A 149 -14.02 12.15 -1.50
C LYS A 149 -14.90 12.60 -2.66
N LEU A 150 -14.69 12.06 -3.86
CA LEU A 150 -15.55 12.31 -5.01
C LEU A 150 -16.96 11.77 -4.79
N ASP A 151 -17.09 10.58 -4.22
CA ASP A 151 -18.39 9.97 -3.87
C ASP A 151 -19.14 10.83 -2.83
N GLU A 152 -18.44 11.34 -1.81
CA GLU A 152 -19.00 12.28 -0.82
C GLU A 152 -19.53 13.56 -1.51
N VAL A 153 -18.70 14.22 -2.32
CA VAL A 153 -19.07 15.47 -3.01
C VAL A 153 -20.24 15.26 -3.99
N TYR A 154 -20.30 14.11 -4.67
CA TYR A 154 -21.42 13.76 -5.53
C TYR A 154 -22.70 13.51 -4.74
N GLY A 155 -22.62 12.77 -3.62
CA GLY A 155 -23.77 12.53 -2.73
C GLY A 155 -24.36 13.80 -2.14
N GLU A 156 -23.53 14.82 -1.93
CA GLU A 156 -23.94 16.17 -1.47
C GLU A 156 -24.46 17.07 -2.60
N GLY A 157 -24.41 16.63 -3.86
CA GLY A 157 -24.82 17.42 -5.02
C GLY A 157 -23.82 18.52 -5.41
N GLY A 158 -22.56 18.42 -4.96
CA GLY A 158 -21.50 19.37 -5.29
C GLY A 158 -20.92 19.23 -6.70
N VAL A 159 -21.19 18.11 -7.37
CA VAL A 159 -20.85 17.85 -8.78
C VAL A 159 -22.00 17.16 -9.50
N THR A 160 -22.10 17.38 -10.82
CA THR A 160 -23.07 16.68 -11.68
C THR A 160 -22.63 15.24 -11.97
N GLU A 161 -23.57 14.38 -12.38
CA GLU A 161 -23.26 13.00 -12.78
C GLU A 161 -22.25 12.94 -13.95
N SER A 162 -22.35 13.87 -14.90
CA SER A 162 -21.40 13.97 -16.01
C SER A 162 -19.99 14.34 -15.53
N GLU A 163 -19.86 15.22 -14.55
CA GLU A 163 -18.56 15.59 -13.97
C GLU A 163 -17.99 14.45 -13.13
N TYR A 164 -18.83 13.76 -12.36
CA TYR A 164 -18.46 12.60 -11.58
C TYR A 164 -17.85 11.49 -12.45
N LEU A 165 -18.53 11.12 -13.55
CA LEU A 165 -18.04 10.11 -14.48
C LEU A 165 -16.76 10.55 -15.20
N LYS A 166 -16.70 11.80 -15.64
CA LYS A 166 -15.50 12.36 -16.28
C LYS A 166 -14.28 12.31 -15.35
N ILE A 167 -14.44 12.69 -14.07
CA ILE A 167 -13.35 12.65 -13.10
C ILE A 167 -12.89 11.21 -12.87
N LYS A 168 -13.80 10.23 -12.76
CA LYS A 168 -13.43 8.81 -12.62
C LYS A 168 -12.60 8.32 -13.81
N GLU A 169 -13.02 8.64 -15.04
CA GLU A 169 -12.30 8.29 -16.26
C GLU A 169 -10.89 8.90 -16.27
N GLU A 170 -10.75 10.19 -15.97
CA GLU A 170 -9.45 10.87 -15.91
C GLU A 170 -8.54 10.34 -14.78
N LEU A 171 -9.13 9.84 -13.69
CA LEU A 171 -8.42 9.15 -12.61
C LEU A 171 -8.08 7.67 -12.94
N GLY A 172 -8.48 7.18 -14.12
CA GLY A 172 -8.18 5.84 -14.61
C GLY A 172 -9.10 4.74 -14.06
N VAL A 173 -10.31 5.09 -13.64
CA VAL A 173 -11.35 4.18 -13.14
C VAL A 173 -12.54 4.18 -14.10
N ASN A 174 -12.74 3.06 -14.79
CA ASN A 174 -13.91 2.81 -15.65
C ASN A 174 -14.98 2.02 -14.88
#